data_AF-A0A7X7J516-F1
#
_entry.id   AF-A0A7X7J516-F1
#
_cell.length_a   1.000
_cell.length_b   1.000
_cell.length_c   1.000
_cell.angle_alpha   90.00
_cell.angle_beta   90.00
_cell.angle_gamma   90.00
#
_symmetry.space_group_name_H-M   'P 1'
#
loop_
_entity.id
_entity.type
_entity.pdbx_description
1 polymer ?
#
loop_
_entity_poly.entity_id
_entity_poly.type
_entity_poly.pdbx_seq_one_letter_code
_entity_poly.pdbx_strand_id
1 'polypeptide(L)' 'LIYFWKKNQWELFDLTKDPRELKNLYGDPAVGELTEKLKAELYRLKKELKDDDQFADEQPPPGVDGPPPVRKRS' A
#
# COMPACT_ATOMS: atom_id res chain seq x y z
N LEU A 1 5.44 -5.37 -3.52
CA LEU A 1 5.93 -4.05 -3.04
C LEU A 1 4.73 -3.31 -2.47
N ILE A 2 4.83 -2.87 -1.23
CA ILE A 2 3.76 -2.21 -0.50
C ILE A 2 4.29 -0.85 -0.04
N TYR A 3 3.52 0.22 -0.25
CA TYR A 3 3.84 1.55 0.26
C TYR A 3 2.87 1.94 1.37
N PHE A 4 3.40 2.16 2.57
CA PHE A 4 2.67 2.65 3.72
C PHE A 4 2.82 4.16 3.81
N TRP A 5 1.92 4.89 3.14
CA TRP A 5 1.87 6.37 3.17
C TRP A 5 1.78 6.93 4.60
N LYS A 6 0.99 6.31 5.49
CA LYS A 6 0.88 6.71 6.91
C LYS A 6 2.19 6.65 7.69
N LYS A 7 3.10 5.75 7.32
CA LYS A 7 4.40 5.56 7.99
C LYS A 7 5.58 6.04 7.13
N ASN A 8 5.29 6.53 5.93
CA ASN A 8 6.26 6.82 4.87
C ASN A 8 7.30 5.70 4.69
N GLN A 9 6.85 4.44 4.73
CA GLN A 9 7.70 3.25 4.68
C GLN A 9 7.31 2.35 3.52
N TRP A 10 8.30 1.67 2.96
CA TRP A 10 8.11 0.70 1.90
C TRP A 10 8.46 -0.69 2.41
N GLU A 11 7.68 -1.67 2.00
CA GLU A 11 7.92 -3.06 2.32
C GLU A 11 7.90 -3.91 1.05
N LEU A 12 8.84 -4.85 0.98
CA LEU A 12 8.92 -5.79 -0.13
C LEU A 12 9.00 -7.20 0.44
N PHE A 13 7.97 -7.99 0.17
CA PHE A 13 7.92 -9.39 0.55
C PHE A 13 8.04 -10.26 -0.71
N ASP A 14 8.86 -11.30 -0.62
CA ASP A 14 8.95 -12.34 -1.65
C ASP A 14 7.93 -13.43 -1.32
N LEU A 15 6.76 -13.40 -1.96
CA LEU A 15 5.71 -14.38 -1.74
C LEU A 15 6.07 -15.80 -2.24
N THR A 16 7.09 -15.92 -3.08
CA THR A 16 7.54 -17.21 -3.62
C THR A 16 8.43 -17.93 -2.60
N LYS A 17 9.35 -17.18 -1.97
CA LYS A 17 10.28 -17.73 -0.96
C LYS A 17 9.76 -17.61 0.47
N ASP A 18 8.95 -16.59 0.75
CA ASP A 18 8.37 -16.30 2.06
C ASP A 18 6.85 -16.07 1.94
N PRO A 19 6.07 -17.14 1.78
CA PRO A 19 4.62 -17.06 1.70
C PRO A 19 3.95 -16.58 3.01
N ARG A 20 4.73 -16.41 4.08
CA ARG A 20 4.24 -15.88 5.37
C ARG A 20 4.54 -14.38 5.56
N GLU A 21 5.15 -13.72 4.58
CA GLU A 21 5.45 -12.28 4.61
C GLU A 21 6.20 -11.86 5.90
N LEU A 22 7.09 -12.72 6.40
CA LEU A 22 7.81 -12.50 7.65
C LEU A 22 9.03 -11.60 7.48
N LYS A 23 9.62 -11.59 6.27
CA LYS A 23 10.82 -10.81 5.96
C LYS A 23 10.53 -9.66 5.02
N ASN A 24 10.62 -8.44 5.57
CA ASN A 24 10.71 -7.25 4.74
C ASN A 24 12.11 -7.19 4.11
N LEU A 25 12.18 -7.38 2.79
CA LEU A 25 13.40 -7.32 1.99
C LEU A 25 13.71 -5.90 1.51
N TYR A 26 12.81 -4.94 1.74
CA TYR A 26 13.01 -3.57 1.29
C TYR A 26 14.27 -2.96 1.92
N GLY A 27 15.22 -2.53 1.07
CA GLY A 27 16.53 -2.03 1.49
C GLY A 27 17.67 -3.05 1.40
N ASP A 28 17.38 -4.32 1.12
CA ASP A 28 18.41 -5.31 0.81
C ASP A 28 18.93 -5.08 -0.63
N PRO A 29 20.25 -4.95 -0.85
CA PRO A 29 20.83 -4.80 -2.19
C PRO A 29 20.46 -5.96 -3.13
N ALA A 30 20.19 -7.16 -2.61
CA ALA A 30 19.76 -8.31 -3.41
C ALA A 30 18.39 -8.13 -4.07
N VAL A 31 17.53 -7.25 -3.54
CA VAL A 31 16.21 -6.93 -4.11
C VAL A 31 16.12 -5.49 -4.62
N GLY A 32 17.24 -4.76 -4.64
CA GLY A 32 17.30 -3.38 -5.12
C GLY A 32 16.82 -3.28 -6.57
N GLU A 33 17.36 -4.10 -7.46
CA GLU A 33 16.96 -4.10 -8.88
C GLU A 33 15.48 -4.49 -9.06
N LEU A 34 14.98 -5.45 -8.28
CA LEU A 34 13.56 -5.84 -8.31
C LEU A 34 12.66 -4.70 -7.81
N THR A 35 13.09 -3.99 -6.76
CA THR A 35 12.38 -2.83 -6.23
C THR A 35 12.29 -1.72 -7.25
N GLU A 36 13.37 -1.43 -7.98
CA GLU A 36 13.37 -0.42 -9.04
C GLU A 36 12.45 -0.80 -10.19
N LYS A 37 12.48 -2.05 -10.65
CA LYS A 37 11.56 -2.56 -11.67
C LYS A 37 10.10 -2.42 -11.23
N LEU A 38 9.78 -2.83 -10.01
CA LEU A 38 8.41 -2.73 -9.47
C LEU A 38 7.97 -1.27 -9.30
N LYS A 39 8.86 -0.37 -8.86
CA LYS A 39 8.56 1.07 -8.80
C LYS A 39 8.32 1.63 -10.19
N ALA A 40 9.14 1.28 -11.18
CA ALA A 40 8.96 1.72 -12.56
C ALA A 40 7.62 1.24 -13.13
N GLU A 41 7.23 0.00 -12.88
CA GLU A 41 5.92 -0.55 -13.25
C GLU A 41 4.78 0.24 -12.57
N LEU A 42 4.92 0.53 -11.28
CA LEU A 42 3.97 1.34 -10.50
C LEU A 42 3.79 2.74 -11.10
N TYR A 43 4.89 3.42 -11.42
CA TYR A 43 4.85 4.74 -12.07
C TYR A 43 4.25 4.67 -13.47
N ARG A 44 4.54 3.61 -14.23
CA ARG A 44 3.95 3.37 -15.56
C ARG A 44 2.43 3.22 -15.45
N LEU A 45 1.97 2.37 -14.54
CA LEU A 45 0.54 2.13 -14.28
C LEU A 45 -0.16 3.39 -13.77
N LYS A 46 0.47 4.14 -12.86
CA LYS A 46 -0.05 5.42 -12.36
C LYS A 46 -0.28 6.42 -13.50
N LYS A 47 0.66 6.51 -14.43
CA LYS A 47 0.55 7.34 -15.64
C LYS A 47 -0.51 6.82 -16.61
N GLU A 48 -0.61 5.50 -16.78
CA GLU A 48 -1.57 4.83 -17.67
C GLU A 48 -3.01 5.00 -17.19
N LEU A 49 -3.23 4.90 -15.87
CA LEU A 49 -4.54 5.03 -15.24
C LEU A 49 -4.96 6.48 -14.99
N LYS A 50 -4.10 7.46 -15.32
CA LYS A 50 -4.29 8.88 -14.94
C LYS A 50 -4.69 9.02 -13.48
N ASP A 51 -4.00 8.27 -12.63
CA ASP A 51 -4.24 8.30 -11.20
C ASP A 51 -3.62 9.60 -10.65
N ASP A 52 -4.43 10.67 -10.69
CA ASP A 52 -4.10 12.06 -10.31
C ASP A 52 -3.94 12.24 -8.79
N ASP A 53 -3.59 11.18 -8.05
CA ASP A 53 -3.35 11.18 -6.59
C ASP A 53 -4.46 11.85 -5.76
N GLN A 54 -5.69 11.96 -6.30
CA GLN A 54 -6.78 12.73 -5.67
C GLN A 54 -7.22 12.15 -4.31
N PHE A 55 -6.74 10.95 -3.95
CA PHE A 55 -6.98 10.28 -2.68
C PHE A 55 -5.68 9.86 -1.96
N ALA A 56 -4.51 10.29 -2.43
CA ALA A 56 -3.22 9.90 -1.83
C ALA A 56 -2.89 10.72 -0.56
N ASP A 57 -3.38 11.95 -0.47
CA ASP A 57 -3.07 12.86 0.65
C ASP A 57 -4.17 12.91 1.73
N GLU A 58 -5.42 12.63 1.39
CA GLU A 58 -6.53 12.69 2.34
C GLU A 58 -7.23 11.33 2.47
N GLN A 59 -7.06 10.69 3.63
CA GLN A 59 -8.01 9.69 4.07
C GLN A 59 -9.37 10.40 4.19
N PRO A 60 -10.45 9.93 3.53
CA PRO A 60 -11.77 10.50 3.76
C PRO A 60 -12.06 10.44 5.27
N PRO A 61 -12.69 11.48 5.84
CA PRO A 61 -12.94 11.54 7.27
C PRO A 61 -13.62 10.25 7.74
N PRO A 62 -13.26 9.71 8.92
CA PRO A 62 -13.91 8.52 9.46
C PRO A 62 -15.41 8.82 9.62
N GLY A 63 -16.25 8.17 8.82
CA GLY A 63 -17.68 8.47 8.76
C GLY A 63 -18.46 7.99 7.53
N VAL A 64 -17.81 7.37 6.53
CA VAL A 64 -18.51 6.71 5.41
C VAL A 64 -19.02 5.30 5.75
N ASP A 65 -18.62 4.76 6.89
CA ASP A 65 -19.41 3.72 7.55
C ASP A 65 -20.61 4.46 8.16
N GLY A 66 -21.78 4.30 7.52
CA GLY A 66 -23.03 4.88 8.01
C GLY A 66 -23.22 4.65 9.52
N PRO A 67 -24.03 5.48 10.19
CA PRO A 67 -24.12 5.50 11.65
C PRO A 67 -24.27 4.08 12.20
N PRO A 68 -23.48 3.67 13.20
CA PRO A 68 -23.58 2.33 13.77
C PRO A 68 -25.03 2.09 14.19
N PRO A 69 -25.60 0.89 13.93
CA PRO A 69 -26.99 0.62 14.29
C PRO A 69 -27.16 0.87 15.79
N VAL A 70 -28.02 1.83 16.13
CA VAL A 70 -28.33 2.18 17.51
C VAL A 70 -28.90 0.94 18.19
N ARG A 71 -28.09 0.27 19.03
CA ARG A 71 -28.60 -0.78 19.91
C ARG A 71 -29.54 -0.14 20.92
N LYS A 72 -30.85 -0.17 20.63
CA LYS A 72 -31.89 0.04 21.66
C LYS A 72 -31.73 -1.09 22.67
N ARG A 73 -31.22 -0.77 23.86
CA ARG A 73 -31.35 -1.64 25.03
C ARG A 73 -32.81 -1.54 25.49
N SER A 74 -33.55 -2.63 25.36
CA SER A 74 -34.82 -2.86 26.06
C SER A 74 -34.58 -3.17 27.53
#